data_AF-B4S5V0-F1
#
_entry.id   AF-B4S5V0-F1
#
_cell.length_a   1.000
_cell.length_b   1.000
_cell.length_c   1.000
_cell.angle_alpha   90.00
_cell.angle_beta   90.00
_cell.angle_gamma   90.00
#
_symmetry.space_group_name_H-M   'P 1'
#
loop_
_entity.id
_entity.type
_entity.pdbx_description
1 polymer ?
#
loop_
_entity_poly.entity_id
_entity_poly.type
_entity_poly.pdbx_seq_one_letter_code
_entity_poly.pdbx_strand_id
1 'polypeptide(L)' 'MIKRPKALADKFNDWLEREAVDVRRHGEYRKWLRYYLDFCHKYGHGYLDERSLGLFTEKLKDNGQRSYLHCLIPTMSSGF' A
#
# COMPACT_ATOMS: atom_id res chain seq x y z
N MET A 1 4.44 18.24 4.45
CA MET A 1 5.27 17.07 4.10
C MET A 1 5.14 16.06 5.22
N ILE A 2 4.46 14.94 4.99
CA ILE A 2 4.47 13.83 5.94
C ILE A 2 5.91 13.31 5.96
N LYS A 3 6.54 13.23 7.14
CA LYS A 3 7.78 12.47 7.30
C LYS A 3 7.41 11.02 6.99
N ARG A 4 7.59 10.60 5.74
CA ARG A 4 7.38 9.21 5.32
C ARG A 4 8.21 8.35 6.28
N PRO A 5 7.60 7.44 7.07
CA PRO A 5 8.38 6.55 7.90
C PRO A 5 9.18 5.66 6.95
N LYS A 6 10.48 5.95 6.83
CA LYS A 6 11.39 5.16 6.00
C LYS A 6 11.33 3.68 6.41
N ALA A 7 11.15 3.42 7.70
CA ALA A 7 10.89 2.11 8.28
C ALA A 7 9.71 1.35 7.65
N LEU A 8 8.64 2.03 7.25
CA LEU A 8 7.50 1.38 6.59
C LEU A 8 7.86 0.99 5.15
N ALA A 9 8.53 1.89 4.42
CA ALA A 9 8.99 1.60 3.07
C ALA A 9 10.02 0.47 3.04
N ASP A 10 10.88 0.41 4.06
CA ASP A 10 11.89 -0.64 4.25
C ASP A 10 11.23 -1.99 4.51
N LYS A 11 10.33 -2.06 5.49
CA LYS A 11 9.54 -3.28 5.77
C LYS A 11 8.70 -3.73 4.57
N PHE A 12 8.14 -2.79 3.80
CA PHE A 12 7.40 -3.11 2.59
C PHE A 12 8.31 -3.64 1.48
N ASN A 13 9.55 -3.14 1.38
CA ASN A 13 10.54 -3.69 0.45
C ASN A 13 10.95 -5.11 0.86
N ASP A 14 11.20 -5.35 2.15
CA ASP A 14 11.48 -6.68 2.69
C ASP A 14 10.33 -7.67 2.41
N TRP A 15 9.08 -7.22 2.57
CA TRP A 15 7.91 -8.01 2.21
C TRP A 15 7.86 -8.32 0.70
N LEU A 16 8.14 -7.35 -0.17
CA LEU A 16 8.17 -7.56 -1.62
C LEU A 16 9.21 -8.61 -2.01
N GLU A 17 10.38 -8.57 -1.37
CA GLU A 17 11.46 -9.55 -1.56
C GLU A 17 11.06 -10.94 -1.03
N ARG A 18 10.39 -11.01 0.13
CA ARG A 18 9.86 -12.26 0.71
C ARG A 18 8.78 -12.92 -0.13
N GLU A 19 7.85 -12.15 -0.68
CA GLU A 19 6.78 -12.65 -1.57
C GLU A 19 7.26 -12.88 -3.01
N ALA A 20 8.57 -12.73 -3.26
CA ALA A 20 9.19 -12.90 -4.57
C ALA A 20 8.47 -12.07 -5.65
N VAL A 21 8.05 -10.86 -5.29
CA VAL A 21 7.40 -9.95 -6.22
C VAL A 21 8.41 -9.53 -7.28
N ASP A 22 7.96 -9.46 -8.53
CA ASP A 22 8.83 -9.07 -9.62
C ASP A 22 9.36 -7.64 -9.41
N VAL A 23 10.68 -7.47 -9.49
CA VAL A 23 11.38 -6.19 -9.25
C VAL A 23 10.86 -5.08 -10.18
N ARG A 24 10.37 -5.42 -11.39
CA ARG A 24 9.77 -4.46 -12.33
C ARG A 24 8.49 -3.86 -11.74
N ARG A 25 7.77 -4.61 -10.90
CA ARG A 25 6.57 -4.15 -10.19
C ARG A 25 6.89 -3.42 -8.90
N HIS A 26 8.08 -3.58 -8.30
CA HIS A 26 8.48 -2.84 -7.08
C HIS A 26 8.40 -1.32 -7.25
N GLY A 27 8.68 -0.81 -8.46
CA GLY A 27 8.53 0.61 -8.79
C GLY A 27 7.07 1.06 -8.70
N GLU A 28 6.16 0.26 -9.28
CA GLU A 28 4.72 0.53 -9.22
C GLU A 28 4.15 0.40 -7.81
N TYR A 29 4.53 -0.64 -7.05
CA TYR A 29 4.06 -0.80 -5.68
C TYR A 29 4.52 0.34 -4.77
N ARG A 30 5.76 0.84 -4.91
CA ARG A 30 6.23 2.01 -4.15
C ARG A 30 5.44 3.28 -4.49
N LYS A 31 5.01 3.42 -5.75
CA LYS A 31 4.14 4.53 -6.17
C LYS A 31 2.78 4.40 -5.47
N TRP A 32 2.18 3.22 -5.50
CA TRP A 32 0.90 2.94 -4.83
C TRP A 32 0.96 3.11 -3.31
N LEU A 33 2.01 2.61 -2.65
CA LEU A 33 2.23 2.80 -1.22
C LEU A 33 2.25 4.29 -0.86
N ARG A 34 2.88 5.12 -1.71
CA ARG A 34 2.87 6.58 -1.50
C ARG A 34 1.48 7.18 -1.63
N TYR A 35 0.69 6.76 -2.62
CA TYR A 35 -0.70 7.20 -2.75
C TYR A 35 -1.57 6.76 -1.57
N TYR A 36 -1.38 5.53 -1.10
CA TYR A 36 -2.08 4.99 0.07
C TYR A 36 -1.73 5.77 1.35
N LEU A 37 -0.45 6.10 1.55
CA LEU A 37 0.00 6.91 2.70
C LEU A 37 -0.53 8.33 2.64
N ASP A 38 -0.56 8.93 1.45
CA ASP A 38 -1.14 10.25 1.24
C ASP A 38 -2.65 10.23 1.54
N PHE A 39 -3.34 9.17 1.11
CA PHE A 39 -4.74 8.93 1.46
C PHE A 39 -4.93 8.76 2.97
N CYS A 40 -4.21 7.87 3.63
CA CYS A 40 -4.30 7.65 5.07
C CYS A 40 -4.09 8.96 5.85
N HIS A 41 -3.10 9.75 5.45
CA HIS A 41 -2.86 11.05 6.08
C HIS A 41 -3.94 12.09 5.77
N LYS A 42 -4.45 12.14 4.53
CA LYS A 42 -5.53 13.06 4.14
C LYS A 42 -6.82 12.79 4.92
N TYR A 43 -7.12 11.53 5.20
CA TYR A 43 -8.34 11.13 5.91
C TYR A 43 -8.09 10.85 7.40
N GLY A 44 -6.86 11.01 7.90
CA GLY A 44 -6.49 10.78 9.30
C GLY A 44 -6.59 9.33 9.76
N HIS A 45 -6.68 8.38 8.83
CA HIS A 45 -6.80 6.97 9.19
C HIS A 45 -5.43 6.34 9.43
N GLY A 46 -5.36 5.40 10.37
CA GLY A 46 -4.17 4.58 10.56
C GLY A 46 -3.89 3.79 9.29
N TYR A 47 -2.63 3.76 8.86
CA TYR A 47 -2.19 2.92 7.73
C TYR A 47 -2.27 1.41 8.04
N LEU A 48 -2.56 1.07 9.31
CA LEU A 48 -2.85 -0.29 9.80
C LEU A 48 -4.35 -0.54 9.95
N ASP A 49 -5.19 0.48 9.71
CA ASP A 49 -6.62 0.35 9.85
C ASP A 49 -7.20 -0.26 8.57
N GLU A 50 -7.83 -1.43 8.71
CA GLU A 50 -8.45 -2.16 7.60
C GLU A 50 -9.52 -1.33 6.88
N ARG A 51 -10.14 -0.34 7.54
CA ARG A 51 -11.12 0.55 6.91
C ARG A 51 -10.46 1.48 5.91
N SER A 52 -9.24 1.95 6.18
CA SER A 52 -8.45 2.75 5.24
C SER A 52 -8.17 1.97 3.96
N LEU A 53 -7.82 0.68 4.12
CA LEU A 53 -7.53 -0.22 3.02
C LEU A 53 -8.80 -0.53 2.20
N GLY A 54 -9.93 -0.74 2.88
CA GLY A 54 -11.24 -0.88 2.25
C GLY A 54 -11.63 0.34 1.42
N LEU A 55 -11.55 1.54 2.00
CA LEU A 55 -11.86 2.79 1.32
C LEU A 55 -10.93 3.07 0.13
N PHE A 56 -9.63 2.82 0.31
CA PHE A 56 -8.67 2.92 -0.78
C PHE A 56 -8.99 1.92 -1.89
N THR A 57 -9.40 0.71 -1.52
CA THR A 57 -9.79 -0.34 -2.46
C THR A 57 -11.01 0.02 -3.27
N GLU A 58 -12.06 0.53 -2.63
CA GLU A 58 -13.26 1.00 -3.33
C GLU A 58 -12.92 2.11 -4.31
N LYS A 59 -12.07 3.06 -3.89
CA LYS A 59 -11.61 4.17 -4.74
C LYS A 59 -10.76 3.71 -5.94
N LEU A 60 -9.98 2.64 -5.77
CA LEU A 60 -9.22 2.02 -6.86
C LEU A 60 -10.10 1.19 -7.79
N LYS A 61 -11.12 0.51 -7.25
CA LYS A 61 -12.11 -0.22 -8.05
C LYS A 61 -12.89 0.74 -8.96
N ASP A 62 -13.22 1.92 -8.46
CA ASP A 62 -13.89 2.99 -9.20
C ASP A 62 -13.00 3.56 -10.32
N ASN A 63 -11.70 3.76 -10.04
CA ASN A 63 -10.71 4.19 -11.05
C ASN A 63 -10.24 3.08 -12.01
N GLY A 64 -10.78 1.85 -11.93
CA GLY A 64 -10.39 0.74 -12.81
C GLY A 64 -8.98 0.17 -12.56
N GLN A 65 -8.30 0.57 -11.47
CA GLN A 65 -6.93 0.18 -11.15
C GLN A 65 -6.89 -1.11 -10.29
N ARG A 66 -7.67 -2.14 -10.69
CA ARG A 66 -7.88 -3.38 -9.92
C ARG A 66 -6.66 -4.31 -9.90
N SER A 67 -5.79 -4.23 -10.90
CA SER A 67 -4.66 -5.15 -11.09
C SER A 67 -3.63 -5.10 -9.96
N TYR A 68 -3.48 -3.96 -9.30
CA TYR A 68 -2.51 -3.76 -8.21
C TYR A 68 -3.06 -4.14 -6.83
N LEU A 69 -4.38 -4.26 -6.75
CA LEU A 69 -5.10 -4.49 -5.51
C LEU A 69 -4.82 -5.90 -4.95
N HIS A 70 -4.76 -6.88 -5.84
CA HIS A 70 -4.48 -8.28 -5.51
C HIS A 70 -3.14 -8.47 -4.78
N CYS A 71 -2.19 -7.55 -4.96
CA CYS A 71 -0.89 -7.62 -4.30
C CYS A 71 -0.77 -6.71 -3.07
N LEU A 72 -1.65 -5.74 -2.86
CA LEU A 72 -1.66 -4.90 -1.65
C LEU A 72 -2.50 -5.51 -0.52
N ILE A 73 -3.58 -6.23 -0.87
CA ILE A 73 -4.48 -6.89 0.11
C ILE A 73 -3.72 -7.89 1.01
N PRO A 74 -2.92 -8.84 0.50
CA PRO A 74 -2.20 -9.80 1.36
C PRO A 74 -1.13 -9.13 2.24
N THR A 75 -0.52 -8.02 1.78
CA THR A 75 0.50 -7.27 2.54
C THR A 75 -0.04 -6.66 3.83
N MET A 76 -1.29 -6.24 3.83
CA MET A 76 -1.86 -5.41 4.90
C MET A 76 -2.79 -6.21 5.82
N SER A 77 -3.41 -7.29 5.32
CA SER A 77 -4.15 -8.24 6.16
C SER A 77 -3.23 -9.17 6.97
N SER A 78 -2.00 -9.41 6.51
CA SER A 78 -1.02 -10.22 7.23
C SER A 78 -0.14 -9.35 8.13
N GLY A 79 -0.77 -8.67 9.11
CA GLY A 79 -0.13 -8.05 10.28
C GLY A 79 1.20 -7.31 10.03
N PHE A 80 1.10 -6.05 9.64
CA PHE A 80 2.20 -5.08 9.78
C PHE A 80 2.29 -4.48 11.18
#